data_AF-A0A2G6QK80-F1
#
_entry.id   AF-A0A2G6QK80-F1
#
_cell.length_a   1.000
_cell.length_b   1.000
_cell.length_c   1.000
_cell.angle_alpha   90.00
_cell.angle_beta   90.00
_cell.angle_gamma   90.00
#
_symmetry.space_group_name_H-M   'P 1'
#
loop_
_entity.id
_entity.type
_entity.pdbx_description
1 polymer ?
#
loop_
_entity_poly.entity_id
_entity_poly.type
_entity_poly.pdbx_seq_one_letter_code
_entity_poly.pdbx_strand_id
1 'polypeptide(L)'
;MAKIKIVEGQEIFVTNLGGWYSKPKANLEKWIVVKANGTSFYANPEGVEDRSPYKFSQKDFLHRSGFADDYKAYLTENEYWEMIERSKERVQLRKELKDTVDKMSLIELRKLKEVLFSTK
;
A
#
# COMPACT_ATOMS: atom_id res chain seq x y z
N MET A 1 -3.85 -12.81 -15.65
CA MET A 1 -4.77 -12.43 -14.55
C MET A 1 -5.93 -11.68 -15.17
N ALA A 2 -7.18 -12.09 -14.90
CA ALA A 2 -8.34 -11.37 -15.38
C ALA A 2 -8.33 -9.94 -14.82
N LYS A 3 -8.54 -8.95 -15.67
CA LYS A 3 -8.59 -7.54 -15.24
C LYS A 3 -9.89 -7.37 -14.45
N ILE A 4 -9.79 -7.19 -13.13
CA ILE A 4 -10.98 -6.99 -12.29
C ILE A 4 -11.69 -5.71 -12.78
N LYS A 5 -12.96 -5.85 -13.16
CA LYS A 5 -13.76 -4.76 -13.70
C LYS A 5 -14.40 -4.00 -12.54
N ILE A 6 -14.07 -2.72 -12.40
CA ILE A 6 -14.72 -1.82 -11.45
C ILE A 6 -16.08 -1.42 -12.00
N VAL A 7 -17.11 -1.44 -11.14
CA VAL A 7 -18.48 -1.08 -11.48
C VAL A 7 -19.01 0.01 -10.54
N GLU A 8 -20.01 0.75 -11.01
CA GLU A 8 -20.72 1.74 -10.19
C GLU A 8 -21.48 1.05 -9.04
N GLY A 9 -21.52 1.70 -7.87
CA GLY A 9 -22.07 1.14 -6.63
C GLY A 9 -21.12 0.19 -5.89
N GLN A 10 -19.95 -0.14 -6.44
CA GLN A 10 -19.00 -1.03 -5.79
C GLN A 10 -18.36 -0.37 -4.55
N GLU A 11 -18.33 -1.11 -3.45
CA GLU A 11 -17.54 -0.76 -2.27
C GLU A 11 -16.03 -0.96 -2.53
N ILE A 12 -15.24 0.02 -2.11
CA ILE A 12 -13.78 -0.04 -2.12
C ILE A 12 -13.24 0.53 -0.81
N PHE A 13 -11.98 0.24 -0.54
CA PHE A 13 -11.28 0.70 0.65
C PHE A 13 -10.18 1.66 0.25
N VAL A 14 -10.16 2.86 0.84
CA VAL A 14 -9.23 3.92 0.46
C VAL A 14 -8.37 4.29 1.65
N THR A 15 -7.06 4.38 1.41
CA THR A 15 -6.09 4.93 2.37
C THR A 15 -5.58 6.26 1.83
N ASN A 16 -5.48 7.26 2.70
CA ASN A 16 -4.74 8.47 2.40
C ASN A 16 -3.24 8.17 2.57
N LEU A 17 -2.45 8.34 1.50
CA LEU A 17 -1.00 8.15 1.53
C LEU A 17 -0.29 9.34 2.17
N GLY A 18 -0.91 10.51 2.08
CA GLY A 18 -0.55 11.76 2.73
C GLY A 18 0.76 12.38 2.27
N GLY A 19 0.96 13.65 2.66
CA GLY A 19 2.22 14.38 2.49
C GLY A 19 3.15 14.14 3.67
N TRP A 20 4.30 14.84 3.72
CA TRP A 20 5.38 14.71 4.73
C TRP A 20 5.00 14.55 6.23
N TYR A 21 3.74 14.77 6.62
CA TYR A 21 3.19 14.68 7.97
C TYR A 21 2.09 13.63 8.19
N SER A 22 1.77 12.75 7.23
CA SER A 22 0.77 11.69 7.46
C SER A 22 1.24 10.73 8.55
N LYS A 23 0.45 10.66 9.62
CA LYS A 23 0.71 9.79 10.77
C LYS A 23 0.77 8.32 10.30
N PRO A 24 1.61 7.48 10.93
CA PRO A 24 1.76 6.05 10.61
C PRO A 24 0.54 5.19 10.98
N LYS A 25 -0.64 5.80 11.19
CA LYS A 25 -1.83 5.10 11.65
C LYS A 25 -2.60 4.58 10.45
N ALA A 26 -3.07 3.34 10.54
CA ALA A 26 -3.95 2.79 9.54
C ALA A 26 -5.19 3.67 9.40
N ASN A 27 -5.44 4.16 8.19
CA ASN A 27 -6.48 5.15 7.84
C ASN A 27 -7.29 4.63 6.65
N LEU A 28 -7.78 3.40 6.78
CA LEU A 28 -8.61 2.76 5.79
C LEU A 28 -10.06 3.24 5.96
N GLU A 29 -10.63 3.81 4.91
CA GLU A 29 -12.00 4.30 4.87
C GLU A 29 -12.78 3.58 3.78
N LYS A 30 -14.06 3.35 4.00
CA LYS A 30 -14.97 2.79 3.00
C LYS A 30 -15.47 3.88 2.06
N TRP A 31 -15.39 3.58 0.77
CA TRP A 31 -15.77 4.49 -0.30
C TRP A 31 -16.65 3.75 -1.30
N ILE A 32 -17.56 4.48 -1.94
CA ILE A 32 -18.47 3.95 -2.95
C ILE A 32 -18.07 4.48 -4.32
N VAL A 33 -17.94 3.58 -5.31
CA VAL A 33 -17.71 3.96 -6.69
C VAL A 33 -18.97 4.62 -7.26
N VAL A 34 -18.86 5.88 -7.66
CA VAL A 34 -19.97 6.65 -8.26
C VAL A 34 -19.94 6.65 -9.79
N LYS A 35 -18.80 6.29 -10.39
CA LYS A 35 -18.66 6.18 -11.85
C LYS A 35 -17.44 5.34 -12.23
N ALA A 36 -17.58 4.44 -13.20
CA ALA A 36 -16.45 3.68 -13.75
C ALA A 36 -16.31 3.89 -15.26
N ASN A 37 -15.12 4.30 -15.70
CA ASN A 37 -14.72 4.41 -17.10
C ASN A 37 -13.71 3.30 -17.46
N GLY A 38 -13.24 3.24 -18.71
CA GLY A 38 -12.27 2.22 -19.12
C GLY A 38 -10.85 2.35 -18.55
N THR A 39 -10.45 3.54 -18.10
CA THR A 39 -9.09 3.83 -17.60
C THR A 39 -9.07 4.40 -16.18
N SER A 40 -10.22 4.84 -15.67
CA SER A 40 -10.36 5.46 -14.35
C SER A 40 -11.71 5.14 -13.75
N PHE A 41 -11.81 5.22 -12.44
CA PHE A 41 -13.08 5.22 -11.73
C PHE A 41 -13.11 6.41 -10.77
N TYR A 42 -14.31 6.73 -10.30
CA TYR A 42 -14.58 7.86 -9.42
C TYR A 42 -15.28 7.32 -8.19
N ALA A 43 -14.86 7.76 -7.00
CA ALA A 43 -15.45 7.32 -5.76
C ALA A 43 -15.53 8.45 -4.74
N ASN A 44 -16.46 8.32 -3.80
CA ASN A 44 -16.63 9.19 -2.63
C ASN A 44 -16.58 8.37 -1.35
N PRO A 45 -16.20 8.98 -0.21
CA PRO A 45 -16.42 8.36 1.10
C PRO A 45 -17.88 7.96 1.26
N GLU A 46 -18.12 6.83 1.92
CA GLU A 46 -19.48 6.39 2.25
C GLU A 46 -20.22 7.47 3.05
N GLY A 47 -21.45 7.79 2.64
CA GLY A 47 -22.28 8.83 3.28
C GLY A 47 -22.00 10.28 2.85
N VAL A 48 -21.15 10.51 1.84
CA VAL A 48 -20.88 11.86 1.30
C VAL A 48 -21.42 11.99 -0.13
N GLU A 49 -22.54 12.70 -0.28
CA GLU A 49 -23.22 12.89 -1.57
C GLU A 49 -22.85 14.23 -2.25
N ASP A 50 -22.60 15.30 -1.46
CA ASP A 50 -22.41 16.67 -1.99
C ASP A 50 -20.96 17.02 -2.40
N ARG A 51 -20.08 16.02 -2.51
CA ARG A 51 -18.66 16.24 -2.84
C ARG A 51 -18.33 15.74 -4.24
N SER A 52 -17.55 16.54 -4.98
CA SER A 52 -16.94 16.12 -6.24
C SER A 52 -16.11 14.85 -6.04
N PRO A 53 -16.35 13.79 -6.83
CA PRO A 53 -15.73 12.50 -6.59
C PRO A 53 -14.27 12.45 -6.99
N TYR A 54 -13.50 11.67 -6.24
CA TYR A 54 -12.08 11.49 -6.47
C TYR A 54 -11.85 10.52 -7.61
N LYS A 55 -11.03 10.95 -8.58
CA LYS A 55 -10.64 10.13 -9.72
C LYS A 55 -9.47 9.22 -9.37
N PHE A 56 -9.65 7.92 -9.50
CA PHE A 56 -8.62 6.90 -9.37
C PHE A 56 -8.28 6.30 -10.73
N SER A 57 -7.01 5.98 -10.94
CA SER A 57 -6.57 5.24 -12.12
C SER A 57 -6.88 3.73 -11.95
N GLN A 58 -7.44 3.08 -12.96
CA GLN A 58 -7.64 1.62 -12.92
C GLN A 58 -6.35 0.81 -13.11
N LYS A 59 -5.24 1.46 -13.47
CA LYS A 59 -3.95 0.78 -13.63
C LYS A 59 -3.30 0.45 -12.29
N ASP A 60 -3.36 1.39 -11.35
CA ASP A 60 -2.59 1.38 -10.10
C ASP A 60 -3.44 1.76 -8.88
N PHE A 61 -4.73 2.03 -9.07
CA PHE A 61 -5.68 2.40 -8.02
C PHE A 61 -5.28 3.66 -7.25
N LEU A 62 -4.52 4.56 -7.89
CA LEU A 62 -4.07 5.79 -7.30
C LEU A 62 -4.90 6.98 -7.74
N HIS A 63 -5.26 7.80 -6.77
CA HIS A 63 -5.61 9.20 -6.96
C HIS A 63 -4.36 10.03 -6.68
N ARG A 64 -3.90 10.77 -7.69
CA ARG A 64 -2.76 11.68 -7.57
C ARG A 64 -3.26 13.10 -7.73
N SER A 65 -3.13 13.90 -6.68
CA SER A 65 -3.46 15.34 -6.72
C SER A 65 -2.20 16.21 -6.70
N GLY A 66 -1.03 15.62 -6.44
CA GLY A 66 0.27 16.31 -6.43
C GLY A 66 0.67 16.91 -5.08
N PHE A 67 -0.15 16.76 -4.03
CA PHE A 67 0.12 17.18 -2.65
C PHE A 67 -0.31 16.10 -1.63
N ALA A 68 -0.57 16.47 -0.37
CA ALA A 68 -0.97 15.59 0.73
C ALA A 68 -2.33 14.87 0.55
N ASP A 69 -2.94 15.02 -0.63
CA ASP A 69 -4.20 14.42 -1.04
C ASP A 69 -3.95 13.30 -2.06
N ASP A 70 -2.89 12.52 -1.89
CA ASP A 70 -2.68 11.29 -2.64
C ASP A 70 -3.37 10.14 -1.91
N TYR A 71 -4.19 9.38 -2.65
CA TYR A 71 -4.96 8.28 -2.10
C TYR A 71 -4.71 7.01 -2.90
N LYS A 72 -4.79 5.87 -2.21
CA LYS A 72 -4.77 4.55 -2.84
C LYS A 72 -6.02 3.78 -2.48
N ALA A 73 -6.67 3.22 -3.49
CA ALA A 73 -7.80 2.32 -3.35
C ALA A 73 -7.35 0.85 -3.36
N TYR A 74 -8.13 0.03 -2.66
CA TYR A 74 -8.05 -1.42 -2.58
C TYR A 74 -9.46 -1.98 -2.80
N LEU A 75 -9.54 -3.16 -3.42
CA LEU A 75 -10.81 -3.81 -3.70
C LEU A 75 -11.35 -4.53 -2.48
N THR A 76 -10.45 -4.97 -1.61
CA THR A 76 -10.81 -5.61 -0.34
C THR A 76 -10.00 -4.99 0.79
N GLU A 77 -10.56 -5.05 1.99
CA GLU A 77 -9.86 -4.68 3.22
C GLU A 77 -8.61 -5.55 3.45
N ASN A 78 -8.67 -6.83 3.07
CA ASN A 78 -7.55 -7.77 3.22
C ASN A 78 -6.31 -7.33 2.42
N GLU A 79 -6.49 -6.83 1.18
CA GLU A 79 -5.36 -6.33 0.37
C GLU A 79 -4.58 -5.21 1.08
N TYR A 80 -5.29 -4.36 1.83
CA TYR A 80 -4.66 -3.31 2.62
C TYR A 80 -3.89 -3.88 3.82
N TRP A 81 -4.52 -4.75 4.62
CA TRP A 81 -3.90 -5.31 5.81
C TRP A 81 -2.69 -6.18 5.47
N GLU A 82 -2.75 -6.99 4.40
CA GLU A 82 -1.61 -7.76 3.91
C GLU A 82 -0.43 -6.84 3.55
N MET A 83 -0.68 -5.69 2.92
CA MET A 83 0.37 -4.72 2.60
C MET A 83 1.01 -4.15 3.89
N ILE A 84 0.19 -3.81 4.89
CA ILE A 84 0.67 -3.28 6.16
C ILE A 84 1.49 -4.33 6.92
N GLU A 85 1.03 -5.58 6.96
CA GLU A 85 1.72 -6.69 7.60
C GLU A 85 3.07 -6.97 6.95
N ARG A 86 3.13 -7.08 5.62
CA ARG A 86 4.40 -7.24 4.89
C ARG A 86 5.37 -6.08 5.14
N SER A 87 4.85 -4.86 5.27
CA SER A 87 5.70 -3.69 5.59
C SER A 87 6.28 -3.79 7.01
N LYS A 88 5.47 -4.17 7.99
CA LYS A 88 5.91 -4.41 9.38
C LYS A 88 6.93 -5.53 9.45
N GLU A 89 6.64 -6.67 8.82
CA GLU A 89 7.53 -7.83 8.71
C GLU A 89 8.88 -7.42 8.13
N ARG A 90 8.89 -6.67 7.01
CA ARG A 90 10.12 -6.17 6.39
C ARG A 90 10.94 -5.29 7.32
N VAL A 91 10.29 -4.38 8.07
CA VAL A 91 10.98 -3.51 9.03
C VAL A 91 11.57 -4.32 10.17
N GLN A 92 10.80 -5.26 10.71
CA GLN A 92 11.23 -6.14 11.79
C GLN A 92 12.39 -7.02 11.36
N LEU A 93 12.30 -7.67 10.20
CA LEU A 93 13.35 -8.52 9.65
C LEU A 93 14.65 -7.74 9.40
N ARG A 94 14.57 -6.51 8.90
CA ARG A 94 15.74 -5.63 8.75
C ARG A 94 16.41 -5.33 10.09
N LYS A 95 15.61 -5.05 11.12
CA LYS A 95 16.11 -4.79 12.46
C LYS A 95 16.80 -6.03 13.03
N GLU A 96 16.14 -7.19 12.96
CA GLU A 96 16.67 -8.46 13.46
C GLU A 96 17.96 -8.87 12.75
N LEU A 97 18.01 -8.76 11.43
CA LEU A 97 19.22 -9.06 10.65
C LEU A 97 20.36 -8.12 11.03
N LYS A 98 20.10 -6.82 11.16
CA LYS A 98 21.11 -5.85 11.59
C LYS A 98 21.63 -6.17 12.99
N ASP A 99 20.74 -6.35 13.96
CA ASP A 99 21.09 -6.64 15.35
C ASP A 99 21.86 -7.97 15.47
N THR A 100 21.56 -8.94 14.60
CA THR A 100 22.26 -10.22 14.54
C THR A 100 23.66 -10.03 13.96
N VAL A 101 23.79 -9.36 12.82
CA VAL A 101 25.08 -9.10 12.14
C VAL A 101 26.02 -8.30 13.06
N ASP A 102 25.50 -7.29 13.77
CA ASP A 102 26.29 -6.46 14.69
C ASP A 102 26.89 -7.26 15.86
N LYS A 103 26.30 -8.42 16.21
CA LYS A 103 26.77 -9.30 17.29
C LYS A 103 27.65 -10.46 16.82
N MET A 104 27.76 -10.68 15.51
CA MET A 104 28.54 -11.78 14.95
C MET A 104 30.04 -11.56 15.10
N SER A 105 30.77 -12.64 15.37
CA SER A 105 32.23 -12.67 15.32
C SER A 105 32.74 -12.58 13.88
N LEU A 106 34.03 -12.22 13.71
CA LEU A 106 34.67 -12.18 12.39
C LEU A 106 34.56 -13.52 11.62
N ILE A 107 34.62 -14.66 12.33
CA ILE A 107 34.51 -15.98 11.71
C ILE A 107 33.08 -16.20 11.17
N GLU A 108 32.06 -15.83 11.94
CA GLU A 108 30.65 -15.93 11.53
C GLU A 108 30.34 -14.99 10.37
N LEU A 109 30.86 -13.76 10.39
CA LEU A 109 30.73 -12.81 9.29
C LEU A 109 31.37 -13.32 7.99
N ARG A 110 32.53 -13.99 8.09
CA ARG A 110 33.17 -14.63 6.92
C ARG A 110 32.31 -15.75 6.34
N LYS A 111 31.75 -16.62 7.19
CA LYS A 111 30.83 -17.67 6.75
C LYS A 111 29.55 -17.10 6.13
N LEU A 112 28.95 -16.08 6.75
CA LEU A 112 27.77 -15.40 6.22
C LEU A 112 28.03 -14.80 4.84
N LYS A 113 29.20 -14.18 4.65
CA LYS A 113 29.64 -13.66 3.35
C LYS A 113 29.73 -14.76 2.29
N GLU A 114 30.29 -15.91 2.63
CA GLU A 114 30.36 -17.06 1.71
C GLU A 114 28.96 -17.54 1.33
N VAL A 115 28.06 -17.74 2.29
CA VAL A 115 26.70 -18.23 2.03
C VAL A 115 25.89 -17.26 1.15
N LEU A 116 25.95 -15.95 1.43
CA LEU A 116 25.12 -14.97 0.73
C LEU A 116 25.66 -14.53 -0.63
N PHE A 117 26.97 -14.63 -0.85
CA PHE A 117 27.62 -14.01 -2.01
C PHE A 117 28.56 -14.94 -2.81
N SER A 118 28.77 -16.20 -2.42
CA SER A 118 29.63 -17.12 -3.18
C SER A 118 28.92 -17.95 -4.25
N THR A 119 27.62 -17.80 -4.48
CA THR A 119 27.00 -18.32 -5.72
C THR A 119 27.20 -17.34 -6.87
N LYS A 120 28.31 -17.52 -7.58
CA LYS A 120 28.44 -17.22 -9.02
C LYS A 120 28.19 -18.49 -9.82
#